data_AF-A0A1V1TK00-F1
#
_entry.id   AF-A0A1V1TK00-F1
#
_cell.length_a   1.000
_cell.length_b   1.000
_cell.length_c   1.000
_cell.angle_alpha   90.00
_cell.angle_beta   90.00
_cell.angle_gamma   90.00
#
_symmetry.space_group_name_H-M   'P 1'
#
loop_
_entity.id
_entity.type
_entity.pdbx_description
1 polymer ?
#
loop_
_entity_poly.entity_id
_entity_poly.type
_entity_poly.pdbx_seq_one_letter_code
_entity_poly.pdbx_strand_id
1 'polypeptide(L)'
;MFKHASECGAKVFDKTKVNEIEFEKGKKVSNGAGNGVEQDAPATSLGKSVAATWSQEESGRSGTIRFKYLVDASGRVGIVSQKYMKNRRYNQGLKSIAIWGYFKNAELHGPGAGDPFFEALSDGSGWAWFIPLHNGTCSVGLTIQQHLIASKKKALGGLGTKDFYVHILRNETPVIAGHLEKAESVSDELRTASDWSYSASEYASQNIRIAGDAGCFIDPLYSSGVHLAVNSGLSAAVTICAAMKGQCTEEEAMLWHTHKVAEGYTRFLLVVTGSLDQIYRREEHILSPMEDPGFDDAFEHFKPVIQGIIEAGGNLSRDEISKSVNFCTSVISKVDGGCLSDLDVDKEKKRGAAVTVLGKGSGKVAGDRVDATIMKIVRIHRIQNLDLFARDVINGMAPIMERGNLGLQLVAA
;
A
#
# COMPACT_ATOMS: atom_id res chain seq x y z
N MET A 1 -7.21 13.04 14.05
CA MET A 1 -7.53 11.60 14.15
C MET A 1 -7.35 11.04 15.56
N PHE A 2 -6.14 11.04 16.14
CA PHE A 2 -5.91 10.49 17.50
C PHE A 2 -6.81 11.10 18.59
N LYS A 3 -6.91 12.44 18.65
CA LYS A 3 -7.84 13.15 19.56
C LYS A 3 -9.30 12.78 19.31
N HIS A 4 -9.70 12.72 18.04
CA HIS A 4 -11.06 12.34 17.65
C HIS A 4 -11.43 10.91 18.06
N ALA A 5 -10.49 9.96 18.03
CA ALA A 5 -10.72 8.62 18.55
C ALA A 5 -11.03 8.64 20.05
N SER A 6 -10.34 9.51 20.82
CA SER A 6 -10.65 9.72 22.24
C SER A 6 -12.03 10.32 22.45
N GLU A 7 -12.43 11.31 21.65
CA GLU A 7 -13.77 11.91 21.69
C GLU A 7 -14.87 10.88 21.36
N CYS A 8 -14.56 9.92 20.50
CA CYS A 8 -15.43 8.77 20.20
C CYS A 8 -15.45 7.69 21.29
N GLY A 9 -14.71 7.86 22.39
CA GLY A 9 -14.71 6.96 23.54
C GLY A 9 -13.54 5.98 23.62
N ALA A 10 -12.57 6.03 22.72
CA ALA A 10 -11.36 5.22 22.84
C ALA A 10 -10.48 5.71 23.99
N LYS A 11 -9.94 4.79 24.80
CA LYS A 11 -8.87 5.13 25.75
C LYS A 11 -7.56 5.27 24.96
N VAL A 12 -7.02 6.48 24.93
CA VAL A 12 -5.79 6.80 24.20
C VAL A 12 -4.63 7.03 25.17
N PHE A 13 -3.46 6.52 24.83
CA PHE A 13 -2.24 6.66 25.61
C PHE A 13 -1.13 7.17 24.70
N ASP A 14 -0.66 8.39 24.93
CA ASP A 14 0.47 8.99 24.21
C ASP A 14 1.79 8.68 24.96
N LYS A 15 2.93 8.84 24.30
CA LYS A 15 4.28 8.57 24.82
C LYS A 15 4.42 7.20 25.51
N THR A 16 3.64 6.22 25.05
CA THR A 16 3.54 4.88 25.63
C THR A 16 3.96 3.87 24.57
N LYS A 17 5.14 3.30 24.74
CA LYS A 17 5.71 2.34 23.80
C LYS A 17 5.22 0.94 24.16
N VAL A 18 4.74 0.20 23.17
CA VAL A 18 4.50 -1.25 23.27
C VAL A 18 5.83 -1.97 23.07
N ASN A 19 6.18 -2.87 23.99
CA ASN A 19 7.47 -3.57 24.00
C ASN A 19 7.34 -5.00 23.48
N GLU A 20 6.44 -5.78 24.09
CA GLU A 20 6.23 -7.19 23.73
C GLU A 20 4.75 -7.54 23.73
N ILE A 21 4.35 -8.38 22.77
CA ILE A 21 3.04 -9.02 22.70
C ILE A 21 3.16 -10.40 23.33
N GLU A 22 2.23 -10.71 24.22
CA GLU A 22 2.08 -12.00 24.89
C GLU A 22 0.98 -12.82 24.20
N PHE A 23 1.28 -14.09 23.96
CA PHE A 23 0.38 -15.05 23.33
C PHE A 23 0.01 -16.16 24.31
N GLU A 24 -1.22 -16.66 24.23
CA GLU A 24 -1.62 -17.89 24.90
C GLU A 24 -0.67 -19.02 24.48
N LYS A 25 -0.19 -19.79 25.45
CA LYS A 25 0.60 -20.99 25.18
C LYS A 25 -0.30 -22.04 24.51
N GLY A 26 -0.30 -22.09 23.17
CA GLY A 26 -1.02 -23.08 22.36
C GLY A 26 -0.13 -24.22 21.85
N LYS A 27 -0.68 -25.43 21.69
CA LYS A 27 0.00 -26.67 21.26
C LYS A 27 0.95 -26.43 20.07
N LYS A 28 2.20 -26.90 20.19
CA LYS A 28 3.15 -27.02 19.07
C LYS A 28 2.44 -27.68 17.89
N VAL A 29 2.20 -26.93 16.82
CA VAL A 29 1.96 -27.51 15.51
C VAL A 29 3.28 -28.17 15.11
N SER A 30 3.27 -29.50 14.94
CA SER A 30 4.43 -30.27 14.56
C SER A 30 4.86 -29.86 13.16
N ASN A 31 5.94 -29.08 13.04
CA ASN A 31 6.62 -28.91 11.76
C ASN A 31 7.24 -30.26 11.39
N GLY A 32 6.66 -30.94 10.40
CA GLY A 32 7.35 -32.00 9.68
C GLY A 32 8.63 -31.43 9.11
N ALA A 33 9.76 -32.06 9.44
CA ALA A 33 11.07 -31.65 8.97
C ALA A 33 11.10 -31.64 7.43
N GLY A 34 11.26 -30.45 6.84
CA GLY A 34 11.42 -30.23 5.41
C GLY A 34 12.52 -29.21 5.18
N ASN A 35 13.60 -29.67 4.56
CA ASN A 35 14.85 -28.99 4.24
C ASN A 35 14.77 -27.49 3.91
N GLY A 36 15.48 -26.67 4.70
CA GLY A 36 16.41 -25.65 4.18
C GLY A 36 15.87 -24.43 3.42
N VAL A 37 14.56 -24.22 3.34
CA VAL A 37 13.96 -22.94 2.90
C VAL A 37 13.27 -22.35 4.12
N GLU A 38 13.57 -21.10 4.49
CA GLU A 38 12.82 -20.37 5.53
C GLU A 38 11.34 -20.28 5.09
N GLN A 39 10.55 -21.29 5.43
CA GLN A 39 9.10 -21.25 5.28
C GLN A 39 8.57 -20.26 6.32
N ASP A 40 7.85 -19.26 5.84
CA ASP A 40 7.07 -18.36 6.69
C ASP A 40 6.28 -19.18 7.71
N ALA A 41 6.41 -18.83 8.99
CA ALA A 41 5.59 -19.45 10.01
C ALA A 41 4.12 -19.14 9.67
N PRO A 42 3.22 -20.14 9.54
CA PRO A 42 1.83 -19.89 9.20
C PRO A 42 1.21 -18.90 10.18
N ALA A 43 0.35 -17.99 9.72
CA ALA A 43 -0.33 -17.02 10.59
C ALA A 43 -1.01 -17.66 11.81
N THR A 44 -1.42 -18.92 11.72
CA THR A 44 -2.04 -19.70 12.80
C THR A 44 -1.05 -20.21 13.87
N SER A 45 0.26 -20.10 13.67
CA SER A 45 1.26 -20.67 14.58
C SER A 45 1.59 -19.81 15.81
N LEU A 46 1.20 -18.53 15.82
CA LEU A 46 1.45 -17.62 16.96
C LEU A 46 0.57 -17.93 18.18
N GLY A 47 -0.55 -18.63 17.98
CA GLY A 47 -1.60 -18.72 18.98
C GLY A 47 -2.31 -17.38 19.18
N LYS A 48 -3.23 -17.34 20.14
CA LYS A 48 -4.05 -16.17 20.42
C LYS A 48 -3.28 -15.11 21.21
N SER A 49 -3.25 -13.87 20.72
CA SER A 49 -2.69 -12.74 21.48
C SER A 49 -3.59 -12.35 22.65
N VAL A 50 -3.03 -12.12 23.84
CA VAL A 50 -3.80 -11.86 25.07
C VAL A 50 -3.37 -10.65 25.88
N ALA A 51 -2.12 -10.23 25.75
CA ALA A 51 -1.61 -9.07 26.46
C ALA A 51 -0.44 -8.42 25.73
N ALA A 52 -0.06 -7.22 26.17
CA ALA A 52 1.17 -6.59 25.77
C ALA A 52 1.81 -5.83 26.93
N THR A 53 3.14 -5.83 26.98
CA THR A 53 3.91 -5.01 27.89
C THR A 53 4.15 -3.63 27.28
N TRP A 54 4.16 -2.60 28.12
CA TRP A 54 4.36 -1.22 27.70
C TRP A 54 5.28 -0.47 28.67
N SER A 55 5.90 0.61 28.18
CA SER A 55 6.71 1.52 28.98
C SER A 55 6.55 2.98 28.54
N GLN A 56 6.79 3.90 29.47
CA GLN A 56 6.83 5.34 29.27
C GLN A 56 8.19 5.86 29.73
N GLU A 57 9.00 6.34 28.79
CA GLU A 57 10.38 6.78 29.06
C GLU A 57 10.44 7.94 30.06
N GLU A 58 9.68 9.02 29.82
CA GLU A 58 9.72 10.24 30.66
C GLU A 58 9.31 9.99 32.12
N SER A 59 8.35 9.10 32.35
CA SER A 59 7.86 8.80 33.71
C SER A 59 8.51 7.58 34.37
N GLY A 60 9.30 6.82 33.61
CA GLY A 60 9.84 5.52 34.04
C GLY A 60 8.79 4.43 34.31
N ARG A 61 7.50 4.68 34.00
CA ARG A 61 6.42 3.72 34.25
C ARG A 61 6.41 2.59 33.22
N SER A 62 6.01 1.42 33.64
CA SER A 62 5.78 0.25 32.78
C SER A 62 4.64 -0.61 33.32
N GLY A 63 4.15 -1.51 32.49
CA GLY A 63 3.12 -2.46 32.91
C GLY A 63 2.70 -3.40 31.78
N THR A 64 1.63 -4.13 32.06
CA THR A 64 1.01 -5.06 31.11
C THR A 64 -0.46 -4.70 30.93
N ILE A 65 -0.94 -4.71 29.69
CA ILE A 65 -2.35 -4.53 29.35
C ILE A 65 -2.89 -5.81 28.72
N ARG A 66 -4.05 -6.30 29.20
CA ARG A 66 -4.75 -7.45 28.61
C ARG A 66 -5.81 -6.98 27.61
N PHE A 67 -5.99 -7.74 26.54
CA PHE A 67 -6.95 -7.44 25.48
C PHE A 67 -7.50 -8.71 24.83
N LYS A 68 -8.58 -8.57 24.06
CA LYS A 68 -9.17 -9.67 23.28
C LYS A 68 -8.64 -9.72 21.86
N TYR A 69 -8.33 -8.56 21.28
CA TYR A 69 -7.79 -8.39 19.94
C TYR A 69 -6.68 -7.36 19.96
N LEU A 70 -5.70 -7.55 19.09
CA LEU A 70 -4.65 -6.58 18.78
C LEU A 70 -4.80 -6.12 17.33
N VAL A 71 -4.68 -4.82 17.11
CA VAL A 71 -4.49 -4.26 15.76
C VAL A 71 -3.08 -3.66 15.71
N ASP A 72 -2.18 -4.26 14.94
CA ASP A 72 -0.87 -3.68 14.67
C ASP A 72 -1.01 -2.58 13.62
N ALA A 73 -1.02 -1.35 14.09
CA ALA A 73 -0.96 -0.13 13.29
C ALA A 73 0.32 0.66 13.60
N SER A 74 1.43 -0.03 13.90
CA SER A 74 2.71 0.57 14.33
C SER A 74 3.48 1.29 13.22
N GLY A 75 2.84 1.52 12.07
CA GLY A 75 3.47 2.09 10.89
C GLY A 75 4.62 1.21 10.40
N ARG A 76 5.67 1.84 9.86
CA ARG A 76 6.81 1.12 9.26
C ARG A 76 7.56 0.19 10.22
N VAL A 77 7.39 0.35 11.54
CA VAL A 77 7.94 -0.57 12.55
C VAL A 77 7.40 -1.98 12.35
N GLY A 78 6.10 -2.14 12.03
CA GLY A 78 5.46 -3.43 11.75
C GLY A 78 5.78 -4.50 12.78
N ILE A 79 5.46 -4.25 14.05
CA ILE A 79 5.83 -5.10 15.19
C ILE A 79 5.49 -6.57 14.93
N VAL A 80 4.27 -6.87 14.49
CA VAL A 80 3.79 -8.23 14.24
C VAL A 80 4.48 -8.83 13.02
N SER A 81 4.44 -8.15 11.87
CA SER A 81 5.00 -8.67 10.62
C SER A 81 6.52 -8.90 10.67
N GLN A 82 7.25 -8.07 11.43
CA GLN A 82 8.71 -8.18 11.53
C GLN A 82 9.19 -9.04 12.70
N LYS A 83 8.63 -8.88 13.91
CA LYS A 83 9.12 -9.58 15.10
C LYS A 83 8.53 -10.98 15.25
N TYR A 84 7.23 -11.13 14.99
CA TYR A 84 6.48 -12.33 15.35
C TYR A 84 6.20 -13.24 14.16
N MET A 85 5.59 -12.72 13.09
CA MET A 85 5.27 -13.50 11.89
C MET A 85 6.46 -13.64 10.94
N LYS A 86 7.38 -12.65 10.93
CA LYS A 86 8.57 -12.60 10.05
C LYS A 86 8.23 -12.74 8.56
N ASN A 87 7.06 -12.25 8.17
CA ASN A 87 6.47 -12.50 6.86
C ASN A 87 6.55 -11.29 5.91
N ARG A 88 7.27 -10.22 6.31
CA ARG A 88 7.53 -9.05 5.48
C ARG A 88 8.58 -9.37 4.40
N ARG A 89 8.34 -8.92 3.17
CA ARG A 89 9.25 -9.02 2.03
C ARG A 89 9.35 -7.68 1.32
N TYR A 90 10.58 -7.26 1.02
CA TYR A 90 10.87 -6.01 0.33
C TYR A 90 10.82 -6.16 -1.19
N ASN A 91 10.21 -5.19 -1.87
CA ASN A 91 10.18 -5.13 -3.32
C ASN A 91 11.55 -4.67 -3.84
N GLN A 92 12.37 -5.60 -4.32
CA GLN A 92 13.75 -5.30 -4.75
C GLN A 92 13.80 -4.30 -5.93
N GLY A 93 12.80 -4.30 -6.80
CA GLY A 93 12.69 -3.39 -7.95
C GLY A 93 12.26 -1.96 -7.59
N LEU A 94 11.82 -1.70 -6.37
CA LEU A 94 11.27 -0.40 -5.92
C LEU A 94 12.13 0.24 -4.82
N LYS A 95 13.43 -0.03 -4.81
CA LYS A 95 14.36 0.54 -3.83
C LYS A 95 14.74 1.97 -4.19
N SER A 96 14.16 2.91 -3.46
CA SER A 96 14.44 4.33 -3.57
C SER A 96 14.77 4.96 -2.21
N ILE A 97 15.43 6.12 -2.26
CA ILE A 97 15.69 7.00 -1.11
C ILE A 97 14.94 8.31 -1.32
N ALA A 98 14.29 8.78 -0.27
CA ALA A 98 13.62 10.07 -0.22
C ALA A 98 14.45 11.04 0.62
N ILE A 99 14.64 12.27 0.13
CA ILE A 99 15.26 13.37 0.85
C ILE A 99 14.35 14.58 0.71
N TRP A 100 13.95 15.23 1.80
CA TRP A 100 12.99 16.34 1.71
C TRP A 100 13.20 17.40 2.78
N GLY A 101 12.71 18.60 2.46
CA GLY A 101 12.68 19.78 3.33
C GLY A 101 11.35 20.51 3.24
N TYR A 102 11.28 21.65 3.93
CA TYR A 102 10.11 22.52 3.92
C TYR A 102 10.52 23.93 3.54
N PHE A 103 9.71 24.58 2.72
CA PHE A 103 9.98 25.91 2.16
C PHE A 103 8.82 26.86 2.47
N LYS A 104 9.11 28.14 2.68
CA LYS A 104 8.12 29.22 2.76
C LYS A 104 8.26 30.13 1.54
N ASN A 105 7.21 30.86 1.20
CA ASN A 105 7.17 31.81 0.07
C ASN A 105 7.45 31.16 -1.30
N ALA A 106 7.20 29.85 -1.44
CA ALA A 106 7.23 29.19 -2.74
C ALA A 106 6.00 29.62 -3.56
N GLU A 107 6.19 29.76 -4.86
CA GLU A 107 5.10 30.02 -5.80
C GLU A 107 4.27 28.74 -5.97
N LEU A 108 2.93 28.83 -5.88
CA LEU A 108 2.07 27.66 -6.00
C LEU A 108 2.03 27.15 -7.43
N HIS A 109 1.96 25.83 -7.58
CA HIS A 109 1.81 25.16 -8.87
C HIS A 109 0.34 24.82 -9.14
N GLY A 110 -0.07 24.88 -10.42
CA GLY A 110 -1.36 24.38 -10.88
C GLY A 110 -2.54 25.35 -10.76
N PRO A 111 -3.71 24.98 -11.31
CA PRO A 111 -4.90 25.83 -11.33
C PRO A 111 -5.59 25.95 -9.96
N GLY A 112 -5.36 24.99 -9.05
CA GLY A 112 -5.90 24.96 -7.70
C GLY A 112 -4.88 25.40 -6.65
N ALA A 113 -5.28 26.30 -5.74
CA ALA A 113 -4.48 26.65 -4.58
C ALA A 113 -4.37 25.43 -3.63
N GLY A 114 -3.24 24.73 -3.67
CA GLY A 114 -2.94 23.62 -2.76
C GLY A 114 -2.79 22.24 -3.41
N ASP A 115 -2.88 22.14 -4.73
CA ASP A 115 -2.71 20.85 -5.42
C ASP A 115 -1.26 20.35 -5.29
N PRO A 116 -1.04 19.05 -5.00
CA PRO A 116 0.29 18.48 -5.02
C PRO A 116 0.78 18.40 -6.48
N PHE A 117 2.04 18.73 -6.69
CA PHE A 117 2.72 18.60 -7.98
C PHE A 117 3.84 17.58 -7.90
N PHE A 118 4.04 16.84 -9.00
CA PHE A 118 5.02 15.78 -9.12
C PHE A 118 5.80 15.94 -10.40
N GLU A 119 7.13 15.91 -10.32
CA GLU A 119 8.02 16.13 -11.46
C GLU A 119 8.99 14.95 -11.59
N ALA A 120 9.06 14.33 -12.77
CA ALA A 120 10.12 13.36 -13.04
C ALA A 120 11.47 14.06 -13.12
N LEU A 121 12.52 13.47 -12.54
CA LEU A 121 13.86 14.07 -12.64
C LEU A 121 14.34 14.09 -14.09
N SER A 122 15.02 15.17 -14.46
CA SER A 122 15.56 15.46 -15.80
C SER A 122 16.74 14.57 -16.19
N ASP A 123 17.14 13.63 -15.34
CA ASP A 123 18.05 12.52 -15.62
C ASP A 123 17.41 11.11 -15.51
N GLY A 124 16.12 11.01 -15.14
CA GLY A 124 15.35 9.75 -15.06
C GLY A 124 15.71 8.90 -13.85
N SER A 125 16.53 9.42 -12.95
CA SER A 125 16.97 8.68 -11.77
C SER A 125 15.90 8.58 -10.68
N GLY A 126 14.79 9.28 -10.86
CA GLY A 126 13.82 9.50 -9.80
C GLY A 126 12.71 10.48 -10.18
N TRP A 127 12.02 10.97 -9.16
CA TRP A 127 10.98 11.99 -9.25
C TRP A 127 10.97 12.86 -7.99
N ALA A 128 10.28 13.99 -8.03
CA ALA A 128 10.17 14.95 -6.96
C ALA A 128 8.72 15.30 -6.66
N TRP A 129 8.41 15.62 -5.41
CA TRP A 129 7.12 16.20 -5.02
C TRP A 129 7.25 17.64 -4.59
N PHE A 130 6.17 18.39 -4.79
CA PHE A 130 5.91 19.70 -4.25
C PHE A 130 4.48 19.72 -3.68
N ILE A 131 4.35 19.82 -2.36
CA ILE A 131 3.06 19.70 -1.67
C ILE A 131 2.85 20.94 -0.79
N PRO A 132 1.99 21.88 -1.20
CA PRO A 132 1.59 22.99 -0.35
C PRO A 132 0.89 22.50 0.93
N LEU A 133 1.15 23.15 2.06
CA LEU A 133 0.60 22.81 3.36
C LEU A 133 -0.27 23.94 3.91
N HIS A 134 -1.21 23.57 4.78
CA HIS A 134 -2.19 24.48 5.40
C HIS A 134 -1.59 25.65 6.19
N ASN A 135 -0.31 25.58 6.58
CA ASN A 135 0.39 26.61 7.35
C ASN A 135 1.20 27.59 6.47
N GLY A 136 0.99 27.58 5.15
CA GLY A 136 1.70 28.45 4.21
C GLY A 136 3.13 28.00 3.87
N THR A 137 3.53 26.80 4.31
CA THR A 137 4.79 26.17 3.88
C THR A 137 4.52 25.13 2.78
N CYS A 138 5.55 24.74 2.04
CA CYS A 138 5.51 23.68 1.04
C CYS A 138 6.49 22.58 1.43
N SER A 139 6.04 21.32 1.42
CA SER A 139 6.93 20.17 1.50
C SER A 139 7.49 19.87 0.12
N VAL A 140 8.81 19.81 0.01
CA VAL A 140 9.48 19.49 -1.26
C VAL A 140 10.47 18.36 -1.02
N GLY A 141 10.36 17.31 -1.82
CA GLY A 141 11.21 16.12 -1.68
C GLY A 141 11.61 15.52 -3.00
N LEU A 142 12.74 14.82 -2.95
CA LEU A 142 13.33 14.07 -4.05
C LEU A 142 13.29 12.59 -3.70
N THR A 143 12.94 11.78 -4.68
CA THR A 143 12.89 10.32 -4.60
C THR A 143 13.80 9.77 -5.69
N ILE A 144 14.90 9.11 -5.33
CA ILE A 144 15.92 8.65 -6.29
C ILE A 144 16.19 7.16 -6.07
N GLN A 145 16.38 6.42 -7.16
CA GLN A 145 16.75 5.00 -7.09
C GLN A 145 18.03 4.82 -6.24
N GLN A 146 17.94 3.97 -5.22
CA GLN A 146 18.96 3.86 -4.17
C GLN A 146 20.35 3.54 -4.73
N HIS A 147 20.41 2.68 -5.75
CA HIS A 147 21.67 2.24 -6.35
C HIS A 147 22.41 3.36 -7.11
N LEU A 148 21.74 4.46 -7.47
CA LEU A 148 22.33 5.60 -8.19
C LEU A 148 22.91 6.68 -7.26
N ILE A 149 22.54 6.68 -5.97
CA ILE A 149 22.89 7.78 -5.05
C ILE A 149 24.42 7.92 -4.90
N ALA A 150 25.13 6.81 -4.68
CA ALA A 150 26.57 6.84 -4.42
C ALA A 150 27.38 7.30 -5.64
N SER A 151 27.04 6.80 -6.83
CA SER A 151 27.70 7.18 -8.09
C SER A 151 27.44 8.64 -8.44
N LYS A 152 26.20 9.12 -8.28
CA LYS A 152 25.84 10.53 -8.49
C LYS A 152 26.56 11.47 -7.54
N LYS A 153 26.56 11.17 -6.23
CA LYS A 153 27.32 11.98 -5.25
C LYS A 153 28.80 12.05 -5.61
N LYS A 154 29.40 10.95 -6.04
CA LYS A 154 30.80 10.90 -6.48
C LYS A 154 31.05 11.75 -7.74
N ALA A 155 30.17 11.65 -8.73
CA ALA A 155 30.26 12.44 -9.97
C ALA A 155 30.18 13.95 -9.69
N LEU A 156 29.46 14.34 -8.64
CA LEU A 156 29.32 15.72 -8.19
C LEU A 156 30.43 16.16 -7.21
N GLY A 157 31.56 15.46 -7.15
CA GLY A 157 32.68 15.82 -6.27
C GLY A 157 32.54 15.37 -4.82
N GLY A 158 31.66 14.41 -4.54
CA GLY A 158 31.49 13.83 -3.20
C GLY A 158 30.59 14.66 -2.27
N LEU A 159 29.57 15.34 -2.81
CA LEU A 159 28.68 16.22 -2.05
C LEU A 159 28.07 15.54 -0.82
N GLY A 160 27.97 16.31 0.27
CA GLY A 160 27.13 15.98 1.41
C GLY A 160 25.65 15.89 1.01
N THR A 161 24.81 15.30 1.87
CA THR A 161 23.38 15.08 1.56
C THR A 161 22.62 16.37 1.27
N LYS A 162 22.93 17.47 1.97
CA LYS A 162 22.29 18.77 1.74
C LYS A 162 22.64 19.35 0.39
N ASP A 163 23.93 19.44 0.08
CA ASP A 163 24.39 20.00 -1.20
C ASP A 163 23.95 19.12 -2.38
N PHE A 164 23.94 17.79 -2.19
CA PHE A 164 23.39 16.86 -3.16
C PHE A 164 21.89 17.11 -3.42
N TYR A 165 21.08 17.24 -2.36
CA TYR A 165 19.65 17.56 -2.48
C TYR A 165 19.42 18.87 -3.21
N VAL A 166 20.12 19.94 -2.82
CA VAL A 166 19.99 21.26 -3.47
C VAL A 166 20.46 21.21 -4.93
N HIS A 167 21.53 20.47 -5.22
CA HIS A 167 22.01 20.30 -6.59
C HIS A 167 20.97 19.62 -7.47
N ILE A 168 20.43 18.47 -7.05
CA ILE A 168 19.42 17.74 -7.83
C ILE A 168 18.16 18.59 -7.97
N LEU A 169 17.69 19.23 -6.90
CA LEU A 169 16.50 20.08 -6.94
C LEU A 169 16.64 21.29 -7.89
N ARG A 170 17.85 21.80 -8.10
CA ARG A 170 18.07 22.93 -9.02
C ARG A 170 18.24 22.49 -10.48
N ASN A 171 18.90 21.36 -10.70
CA ASN A 171 19.36 20.97 -12.03
C ASN A 171 18.45 19.91 -12.67
N GLU A 172 17.73 19.12 -11.88
CA GLU A 172 16.95 17.98 -12.36
C GLU A 172 15.44 18.19 -12.27
N THR A 173 14.96 19.26 -11.62
CA THR A 173 13.53 19.57 -11.47
C THR A 173 13.25 21.01 -11.90
N PRO A 174 13.35 21.35 -13.20
CA PRO A 174 13.22 22.73 -13.67
C PRO A 174 11.90 23.41 -13.25
N VAL A 175 10.78 22.67 -13.21
CA VAL A 175 9.48 23.26 -12.82
C VAL A 175 9.48 23.57 -11.33
N ILE A 176 9.77 22.59 -10.47
CA ILE A 176 9.83 22.79 -9.01
C ILE A 176 10.91 23.82 -8.65
N ALA A 177 12.06 23.82 -9.33
CA ALA A 177 13.12 24.81 -9.11
C ALA A 177 12.62 26.23 -9.37
N GLY A 178 11.85 26.45 -10.43
CA GLY A 178 11.22 27.74 -10.74
C GLY A 178 10.29 28.20 -9.61
N HIS A 179 9.43 27.30 -9.09
CA HIS A 179 8.55 27.60 -7.96
C HIS A 179 9.30 27.93 -6.66
N LEU A 180 10.56 27.53 -6.55
CA LEU A 180 11.41 27.76 -5.39
C LEU A 180 12.37 28.93 -5.53
N GLU A 181 12.37 29.67 -6.63
CA GLU A 181 13.33 30.76 -6.89
C GLU A 181 13.31 31.85 -5.79
N LYS A 182 12.13 32.17 -5.28
CA LYS A 182 11.91 33.14 -4.19
C LYS A 182 11.64 32.49 -2.84
N ALA A 183 11.71 31.16 -2.79
CA ALA A 183 11.40 30.40 -1.58
C ALA A 183 12.58 30.36 -0.62
N GLU A 184 12.29 30.31 0.66
CA GLU A 184 13.29 30.17 1.72
C GLU A 184 13.09 28.82 2.43
N SER A 185 14.18 28.12 2.73
CA SER A 185 14.10 26.91 3.55
C SER A 185 13.63 27.28 4.96
N VAL A 186 12.67 26.55 5.50
CA VAL A 186 12.15 26.74 6.87
C VAL A 186 13.18 26.28 7.91
N SER A 187 14.00 25.28 7.57
CA SER A 187 15.08 24.74 8.40
C SER A 187 16.23 24.24 7.53
N ASP A 188 17.43 24.16 8.10
CA ASP A 188 18.56 23.47 7.48
C ASP A 188 18.49 21.94 7.60
N GLU A 189 17.56 21.43 8.41
CA GLU A 189 17.35 20.01 8.62
C GLU A 189 16.56 19.38 7.48
N LEU A 190 17.25 18.54 6.70
CA LEU A 190 16.62 17.64 5.75
C LEU A 190 16.23 16.33 6.42
N ARG A 191 15.08 15.80 6.01
CA ARG A 191 14.63 14.47 6.41
C ARG A 191 14.98 13.46 5.33
N THR A 192 15.25 12.23 5.76
CA THR A 192 15.53 11.12 4.85
C THR A 192 14.72 9.89 5.21
N ALA A 193 14.38 9.11 4.19
CA ALA A 193 13.80 7.79 4.33
C ALA A 193 14.34 6.90 3.20
N SER A 194 14.35 5.60 3.40
CA SER A 194 14.65 4.57 2.39
C SER A 194 13.80 3.34 2.68
N ASP A 195 13.94 2.26 1.92
CA ASP A 195 13.44 0.91 2.28
C ASP A 195 11.96 0.89 2.72
N TRP A 196 11.10 1.57 1.97
CA TRP A 196 9.67 1.64 2.27
C TRP A 196 8.85 0.63 1.49
N SER A 197 9.34 0.11 0.37
CA SER A 197 8.55 -0.76 -0.50
C SER A 197 8.60 -2.22 -0.02
N TYR A 198 7.50 -2.69 0.57
CA TYR A 198 7.36 -4.05 1.09
C TYR A 198 5.89 -4.47 1.25
N SER A 199 5.67 -5.78 1.38
CA SER A 199 4.40 -6.38 1.78
C SER A 199 4.61 -7.56 2.71
N ALA A 200 3.58 -7.88 3.49
CA ALA A 200 3.50 -9.12 4.25
C ALA A 200 2.73 -10.18 3.43
N SER A 201 3.06 -11.46 3.57
CA SER A 201 2.28 -12.55 2.95
C SER A 201 0.93 -12.79 3.61
N GLU A 202 0.77 -12.34 4.87
CA GLU A 202 -0.45 -12.41 5.65
C GLU A 202 -0.62 -11.13 6.47
N TYR A 203 -1.86 -10.64 6.60
CA TYR A 203 -2.20 -9.41 7.34
C TYR A 203 -3.03 -9.67 8.60
N ALA A 204 -3.25 -10.93 8.94
CA ALA A 204 -3.98 -11.32 10.15
C ALA A 204 -3.34 -12.56 10.79
N SER A 205 -3.61 -12.73 12.07
CA SER A 205 -3.33 -13.95 12.86
C SER A 205 -4.45 -14.09 13.90
N GLN A 206 -4.46 -15.16 14.69
CA GLN A 206 -5.53 -15.40 15.65
C GLN A 206 -5.64 -14.24 16.64
N ASN A 207 -6.77 -13.54 16.60
CA ASN A 207 -7.04 -12.32 17.38
C ASN A 207 -6.10 -11.13 17.07
N ILE A 208 -5.42 -11.13 15.92
CA ILE A 208 -4.56 -10.04 15.44
C ILE A 208 -5.01 -9.58 14.04
N ARG A 209 -5.00 -8.27 13.80
CA ARG A 209 -5.09 -7.66 12.46
C ARG A 209 -3.91 -6.70 12.25
N ILE A 210 -3.43 -6.57 11.02
CA ILE A 210 -2.30 -5.70 10.66
C ILE A 210 -2.80 -4.62 9.70
N ALA A 211 -2.60 -3.35 10.03
CA ALA A 211 -3.13 -2.21 9.27
C ALA A 211 -2.04 -1.18 8.90
N GLY A 212 -2.20 -0.59 7.71
CA GLY A 212 -1.29 0.40 7.13
C GLY A 212 0.12 -0.13 6.91
N ASP A 213 1.11 0.75 7.07
CA ASP A 213 2.53 0.46 6.88
C ASP A 213 3.07 -0.65 7.79
N ALA A 214 2.32 -1.09 8.81
CA ALA A 214 2.70 -2.26 9.59
C ALA A 214 2.75 -3.52 8.70
N GLY A 215 1.82 -3.62 7.74
CA GLY A 215 1.73 -4.74 6.80
C GLY A 215 2.41 -4.47 5.48
N CYS A 216 2.10 -3.34 4.84
CA CYS A 216 2.59 -3.05 3.49
C CYS A 216 2.72 -1.55 3.19
N PHE A 217 3.66 -1.20 2.32
CA PHE A 217 3.82 0.12 1.74
C PHE A 217 4.49 -0.02 0.36
N ILE A 218 4.18 0.89 -0.57
CA ILE A 218 4.59 0.76 -1.97
C ILE A 218 5.60 1.85 -2.33
N ASP A 219 5.12 3.07 -2.54
CA ASP A 219 5.88 4.26 -2.91
C ASP A 219 5.00 5.51 -2.68
N PRO A 220 5.56 6.67 -2.32
CA PRO A 220 4.74 7.87 -2.08
C PRO A 220 4.18 8.54 -3.34
N LEU A 221 4.55 8.13 -4.56
CA LEU A 221 4.16 8.79 -5.83
C LEU A 221 2.66 9.11 -5.95
N TYR A 222 1.79 8.18 -5.56
CA TYR A 222 0.33 8.36 -5.64
C TYR A 222 -0.34 8.66 -4.30
N SER A 223 0.44 9.00 -3.26
CA SER A 223 -0.08 9.33 -1.92
C SER A 223 -1.02 8.27 -1.33
N SER A 224 -0.86 7.00 -1.71
CA SER A 224 -1.80 5.91 -1.38
C SER A 224 -1.65 5.36 0.05
N GLY A 225 -0.55 5.68 0.75
CA GLY A 225 -0.26 5.11 2.07
C GLY A 225 -1.32 5.41 3.13
N VAL A 226 -1.77 6.67 3.22
CA VAL A 226 -2.83 7.05 4.19
C VAL A 226 -4.16 6.37 3.84
N HIS A 227 -4.47 6.27 2.55
CA HIS A 227 -5.64 5.54 2.08
C HIS A 227 -5.58 4.06 2.50
N LEU A 228 -4.47 3.37 2.22
CA LEU A 228 -4.27 1.97 2.60
C LEU A 228 -4.36 1.79 4.11
N ALA A 229 -3.83 2.72 4.92
CA ALA A 229 -3.92 2.70 6.37
C ALA A 229 -5.37 2.82 6.88
N VAL A 230 -6.17 3.75 6.34
CA VAL A 230 -7.58 3.92 6.74
C VAL A 230 -8.43 2.73 6.28
N ASN A 231 -8.24 2.28 5.04
CA ASN A 231 -8.97 1.16 4.46
C ASN A 231 -8.70 -0.17 5.20
N SER A 232 -7.43 -0.45 5.52
CA SER A 232 -7.06 -1.63 6.32
C SER A 232 -7.51 -1.49 7.77
N GLY A 233 -7.48 -0.29 8.37
CA GLY A 233 -8.04 -0.03 9.69
C GLY A 233 -9.55 -0.31 9.77
N LEU A 234 -10.30 0.10 8.74
CA LEU A 234 -11.73 -0.20 8.64
C LEU A 234 -11.98 -1.71 8.46
N SER A 235 -11.22 -2.36 7.60
CA SER A 235 -11.23 -3.83 7.42
C SER A 235 -10.97 -4.57 8.74
N ALA A 236 -10.00 -4.11 9.53
CA ALA A 236 -9.74 -4.69 10.85
C ALA A 236 -10.95 -4.54 11.77
N ALA A 237 -11.56 -3.35 11.85
CA ALA A 237 -12.73 -3.12 12.69
C ALA A 237 -13.92 -4.02 12.31
N VAL A 238 -14.23 -4.09 11.00
CA VAL A 238 -15.31 -4.92 10.44
C VAL A 238 -15.12 -6.39 10.78
N THR A 239 -13.94 -6.94 10.49
CA THR A 239 -13.66 -8.37 10.67
C THR A 239 -13.58 -8.77 12.14
N ILE A 240 -13.06 -7.90 13.01
CA ILE A 240 -13.08 -8.11 14.46
C ILE A 240 -14.51 -8.10 14.99
N CYS A 241 -15.33 -7.12 14.59
CA CYS A 241 -16.73 -7.07 15.02
C CYS A 241 -17.52 -8.30 14.55
N ALA A 242 -17.29 -8.76 13.32
CA ALA A 242 -17.93 -9.95 12.77
C ALA A 242 -17.61 -11.21 13.59
N ALA A 243 -16.33 -11.45 13.86
CA ALA A 243 -15.89 -12.58 14.67
C ALA A 243 -16.43 -12.50 16.11
N MET A 244 -16.41 -11.31 16.73
CA MET A 244 -16.95 -11.10 18.08
C MET A 244 -18.47 -11.34 18.17
N LYS A 245 -19.21 -11.07 17.10
CA LYS A 245 -20.67 -11.29 17.01
C LYS A 245 -21.04 -12.71 16.57
N GLY A 246 -20.06 -13.55 16.22
CA GLY A 246 -20.32 -14.88 15.66
C GLY A 246 -20.94 -14.86 14.26
N GLN A 247 -20.78 -13.76 13.52
CA GLN A 247 -21.26 -13.65 12.12
C GLN A 247 -20.41 -14.47 11.16
N CYS A 248 -19.16 -14.73 11.52
CA CYS A 248 -18.23 -15.63 10.85
C CYS A 248 -17.27 -16.23 11.88
N THR A 249 -16.52 -17.25 11.48
CA THR A 249 -15.41 -17.78 12.27
C THR A 249 -14.23 -16.77 12.32
N GLU A 250 -13.33 -16.93 13.30
CA GLU A 250 -12.10 -16.12 13.36
C GLU A 250 -11.24 -16.34 12.11
N GLU A 251 -11.19 -17.56 11.57
CA GLU A 251 -10.45 -17.90 10.36
C GLU A 251 -11.00 -17.17 9.13
N GLU A 252 -12.31 -17.19 8.94
CA GLU A 252 -12.98 -16.45 7.86
C GLU A 252 -12.74 -14.94 7.97
N ALA A 253 -12.77 -14.40 9.19
CA ALA A 253 -12.48 -12.99 9.45
C ALA A 253 -11.02 -12.61 9.15
N MET A 254 -10.06 -13.48 9.49
CA MET A 254 -8.65 -13.29 9.17
C MET A 254 -8.43 -13.29 7.66
N LEU A 255 -8.99 -14.29 6.95
CA LEU A 255 -8.88 -14.40 5.49
C LEU A 255 -9.50 -13.20 4.77
N TRP A 256 -10.69 -12.75 5.21
CA TRP A 256 -11.34 -11.57 4.65
C TRP A 256 -10.43 -10.34 4.79
N HIS A 257 -9.83 -10.14 5.97
CA HIS A 257 -8.92 -9.03 6.21
C HIS A 257 -7.66 -9.12 5.35
N THR A 258 -6.97 -10.28 5.33
CA THR A 258 -5.78 -10.52 4.49
C THR A 258 -6.08 -10.21 3.04
N HIS A 259 -7.17 -10.76 2.48
CA HIS A 259 -7.55 -10.52 1.09
C HIS A 259 -7.84 -9.05 0.81
N LYS A 260 -8.58 -8.37 1.70
CA LYS A 260 -8.92 -6.95 1.52
C LYS A 260 -7.68 -6.06 1.50
N VAL A 261 -6.69 -6.32 2.37
CA VAL A 261 -5.44 -5.55 2.41
C VAL A 261 -4.57 -5.88 1.20
N ALA A 262 -4.40 -7.17 0.87
CA ALA A 262 -3.62 -7.61 -0.27
C ALA A 262 -4.16 -7.03 -1.59
N GLU A 263 -5.47 -7.06 -1.81
CA GLU A 263 -6.10 -6.51 -3.02
C GLU A 263 -5.84 -4.99 -3.16
N GLY A 264 -5.96 -4.25 -2.06
CA GLY A 264 -5.66 -2.81 -2.04
C GLY A 264 -4.20 -2.53 -2.38
N TYR A 265 -3.28 -3.29 -1.80
CA TYR A 265 -1.84 -3.19 -2.07
C TYR A 265 -1.50 -3.51 -3.53
N THR A 266 -1.94 -4.66 -4.04
CA THR A 266 -1.62 -5.12 -5.41
C THR A 266 -2.05 -4.12 -6.47
N ARG A 267 -3.22 -3.49 -6.30
CA ARG A 267 -3.71 -2.47 -7.22
C ARG A 267 -2.79 -1.26 -7.34
N PHE A 268 -2.43 -0.67 -6.20
CA PHE A 268 -1.52 0.47 -6.21
C PHE A 268 -0.11 0.06 -6.62
N LEU A 269 0.33 -1.17 -6.32
CA LEU A 269 1.61 -1.68 -6.76
C LEU A 269 1.72 -1.68 -8.29
N LEU A 270 0.68 -2.13 -8.99
CA LEU A 270 0.66 -2.13 -10.47
C LEU A 270 0.77 -0.71 -11.05
N VAL A 271 -0.03 0.22 -10.54
CA VAL A 271 -0.04 1.62 -11.00
C VAL A 271 1.30 2.29 -10.72
N VAL A 272 1.80 2.17 -9.49
CA VAL A 272 3.10 2.74 -9.10
C VAL A 272 4.22 2.15 -9.94
N THR A 273 4.25 0.83 -10.11
CA THR A 273 5.33 0.16 -10.84
C THR A 273 5.33 0.60 -12.30
N GLY A 274 4.18 0.63 -12.98
CA GLY A 274 4.12 1.12 -14.36
C GLY A 274 4.59 2.56 -14.49
N SER A 275 4.21 3.41 -13.55
CA SER A 275 4.57 4.83 -13.56
C SER A 275 6.06 5.06 -13.31
N LEU A 276 6.63 4.33 -12.35
CA LEU A 276 8.07 4.38 -12.08
C LEU A 276 8.87 3.80 -13.24
N ASP A 277 8.43 2.73 -13.89
CA ASP A 277 9.12 2.16 -15.06
C ASP A 277 9.15 3.20 -16.21
N GLN A 278 8.06 3.95 -16.44
CA GLN A 278 8.04 5.06 -17.39
C GLN A 278 8.96 6.22 -16.98
N ILE A 279 8.96 6.63 -15.71
CA ILE A 279 9.84 7.67 -15.19
C ILE A 279 11.31 7.29 -15.39
N TYR A 280 11.66 6.03 -15.10
CA TYR A 280 13.03 5.54 -15.17
C TYR A 280 13.52 5.31 -16.61
N ARG A 281 12.61 4.99 -17.54
CA ARG A 281 12.97 4.64 -18.93
C ARG A 281 12.67 5.71 -19.97
N ARG A 282 12.19 6.89 -19.56
CA ARG A 282 12.13 8.15 -20.34
C ARG A 282 11.60 8.04 -21.77
N GLU A 283 12.46 7.58 -22.67
CA GLU A 283 12.26 7.48 -24.12
C GLU A 283 11.57 6.17 -24.53
N GLU A 284 11.51 5.18 -23.64
CA GLU A 284 10.65 4.01 -23.85
C GLU A 284 9.18 4.42 -23.64
N HIS A 285 8.41 4.39 -24.72
CA HIS A 285 6.95 4.54 -24.70
C HIS A 285 6.31 3.32 -24.04
N ILE A 286 6.28 3.29 -22.71
CA ILE A 286 5.69 2.20 -21.93
C ILE A 286 4.19 2.47 -21.73
N LEU A 287 3.83 3.74 -21.53
CA LEU A 287 2.47 4.15 -21.15
C LEU A 287 1.81 5.14 -22.11
N SER A 288 2.61 5.99 -22.78
CA SER A 288 2.11 6.99 -23.74
C SER A 288 2.36 6.53 -25.17
N PRO A 289 1.40 6.69 -26.11
CA PRO A 289 1.68 6.52 -27.54
C PRO A 289 2.76 7.50 -28.02
N MET A 290 3.40 7.17 -29.16
CA MET A 290 4.64 7.79 -29.68
C MET A 290 4.66 9.31 -29.89
N GLU A 291 3.57 10.04 -29.65
CA GLU A 291 3.41 11.44 -30.10
C GLU A 291 3.13 12.47 -28.99
N ASP A 292 3.08 12.09 -27.70
CA ASP A 292 2.84 13.05 -26.60
C ASP A 292 3.98 13.12 -25.56
N PRO A 293 4.57 14.31 -25.27
CA PRO A 293 5.61 14.48 -24.25
C PRO A 293 5.12 14.43 -22.79
N GLY A 294 3.81 14.32 -22.52
CA GLY A 294 3.23 14.30 -21.18
C GLY A 294 2.91 12.92 -20.59
N PHE A 295 2.79 12.85 -19.24
CA PHE A 295 2.26 11.68 -18.51
C PHE A 295 0.73 11.72 -18.38
N ASP A 296 0.06 12.80 -18.80
CA ASP A 296 -1.38 12.99 -18.61
C ASP A 296 -2.21 11.94 -19.38
N ASP A 297 -1.81 11.60 -20.61
CA ASP A 297 -2.45 10.56 -21.40
C ASP A 297 -2.25 9.17 -20.79
N ALA A 298 -1.04 8.87 -20.28
CA ALA A 298 -0.76 7.65 -19.52
C ALA A 298 -1.63 7.58 -18.25
N PHE A 299 -1.84 8.72 -17.58
CA PHE A 299 -2.68 8.82 -16.39
C PHE A 299 -4.16 8.51 -16.68
N GLU A 300 -4.71 8.93 -17.82
CA GLU A 300 -6.08 8.55 -18.22
C GLU A 300 -6.23 7.04 -18.42
N HIS A 301 -5.18 6.31 -18.83
CA HIS A 301 -5.19 4.84 -18.89
C HIS A 301 -5.21 4.19 -17.49
N PHE A 302 -4.69 4.87 -16.46
CA PHE A 302 -4.67 4.40 -15.07
C PHE A 302 -5.88 4.81 -14.27
N LYS A 303 -6.51 5.91 -14.65
CA LYS A 303 -7.62 6.50 -13.94
C LYS A 303 -8.73 5.49 -13.64
N PRO A 304 -9.13 4.57 -14.53
CA PRO A 304 -10.07 3.50 -14.20
C PRO A 304 -9.58 2.48 -13.17
N VAL A 305 -8.27 2.22 -13.12
CA VAL A 305 -7.60 1.29 -12.18
C VAL A 305 -7.49 1.94 -10.79
N ILE A 306 -7.04 3.20 -10.75
CA ILE A 306 -6.89 4.01 -9.53
C ILE A 306 -8.26 4.33 -8.94
N GLN A 307 -9.19 4.82 -9.78
CA GLN A 307 -10.52 5.23 -9.37
C GLN A 307 -11.48 4.05 -9.25
N GLY A 308 -11.21 2.90 -9.87
CA GLY A 308 -11.99 1.68 -9.73
C GLY A 308 -13.39 1.70 -10.37
N ILE A 309 -13.47 1.91 -11.68
CA ILE A 309 -14.72 2.29 -12.38
C ILE A 309 -15.80 1.17 -12.56
N ILE A 310 -15.55 -0.10 -12.27
CA ILE A 310 -16.41 -1.17 -12.87
C ILE A 310 -17.85 -1.29 -12.29
N GLU A 311 -18.21 -0.69 -11.15
CA GLU A 311 -19.59 -0.85 -10.60
C GLU A 311 -20.27 0.46 -10.14
N ALA A 312 -19.90 1.61 -10.72
CA ALA A 312 -20.61 2.88 -10.54
C ALA A 312 -21.40 3.31 -11.80
N GLY A 313 -21.87 2.36 -12.62
CA GLY A 313 -22.70 2.66 -13.79
C GLY A 313 -21.97 3.31 -14.97
N GLY A 314 -20.63 3.36 -14.95
CA GLY A 314 -19.82 3.71 -16.11
C GLY A 314 -19.58 2.50 -16.99
N ASN A 315 -20.09 2.50 -18.21
CA ASN A 315 -19.72 1.51 -19.22
C ASN A 315 -18.29 1.79 -19.70
N LEU A 316 -17.29 1.12 -19.14
CA LEU A 316 -15.99 1.00 -19.82
C LEU A 316 -16.21 0.21 -21.11
N SER A 317 -15.75 0.76 -22.22
CA SER A 317 -15.70 0.08 -23.50
C SER A 317 -14.80 -1.16 -23.40
N ARG A 318 -15.08 -2.17 -24.24
CA ARG A 318 -14.24 -3.37 -24.36
C ARG A 318 -12.77 -3.04 -24.67
N ASP A 319 -12.54 -1.90 -25.31
CA ASP A 319 -11.22 -1.38 -25.64
C ASP A 319 -10.45 -0.90 -24.40
N GLU A 320 -11.10 -0.15 -23.51
CA GLU A 320 -10.50 0.31 -22.24
C GLU A 320 -10.13 -0.86 -21.33
N ILE A 321 -11.01 -1.86 -21.20
CA ILE A 321 -10.72 -3.08 -20.45
C ILE A 321 -9.53 -3.84 -21.05
N SER A 322 -9.49 -3.97 -22.39
CA SER A 322 -8.38 -4.63 -23.07
C SER A 322 -7.05 -3.90 -22.87
N LYS A 323 -7.06 -2.57 -22.90
CA LYS A 323 -5.87 -1.73 -22.66
C LYS A 323 -5.37 -1.88 -21.23
N SER A 324 -6.24 -1.82 -20.23
CA SER A 324 -5.88 -2.03 -18.83
C SER A 324 -5.35 -3.44 -18.58
N VAL A 325 -5.93 -4.46 -19.22
CA VAL A 325 -5.46 -5.85 -19.11
C VAL A 325 -4.07 -6.01 -19.74
N ASN A 326 -3.87 -5.50 -20.96
CA ASN A 326 -2.56 -5.55 -21.63
C ASN A 326 -1.48 -4.82 -20.83
N PHE A 327 -1.81 -3.67 -20.24
CA PHE A 327 -0.92 -2.96 -19.32
C PHE A 327 -0.58 -3.83 -18.10
N CYS A 328 -1.57 -4.36 -17.39
CA CYS A 328 -1.33 -5.22 -16.22
C CYS A 328 -0.49 -6.44 -16.59
N THR A 329 -0.76 -7.10 -17.72
CA THR A 329 0.04 -8.26 -18.20
C THR A 329 1.48 -7.85 -18.54
N SER A 330 1.67 -6.71 -19.21
CA SER A 330 3.01 -6.16 -19.51
C SER A 330 3.81 -5.88 -18.24
N VAL A 331 3.19 -5.22 -17.26
CA VAL A 331 3.81 -4.96 -15.95
C VAL A 331 4.10 -6.25 -15.20
N ILE A 332 3.14 -7.17 -15.09
CA ILE A 332 3.30 -8.45 -14.38
C ILE A 332 4.43 -9.28 -15.00
N SER A 333 4.47 -9.42 -16.33
CA SER A 333 5.51 -10.19 -17.03
C SER A 333 6.92 -9.62 -16.87
N LYS A 334 7.06 -8.30 -16.64
CA LYS A 334 8.34 -7.64 -16.38
C LYS A 334 8.76 -7.72 -14.91
N VAL A 335 7.81 -8.00 -14.00
CA VAL A 335 7.99 -8.12 -12.55
C VAL A 335 8.19 -9.58 -12.11
N ASP A 336 8.35 -10.54 -13.04
CA ASP A 336 8.58 -11.98 -12.81
C ASP A 336 9.96 -12.32 -12.18
N GLY A 337 10.43 -11.46 -11.27
CA GLY A 337 11.45 -11.72 -10.26
C GLY A 337 11.01 -11.35 -8.83
N GLY A 338 9.75 -10.97 -8.56
CA GLY A 338 9.30 -10.74 -7.19
C GLY A 338 7.84 -10.33 -6.97
N CYS A 339 7.30 -10.75 -5.83
CA CYS A 339 6.03 -10.40 -5.19
C CYS A 339 4.72 -10.83 -5.89
N LEU A 340 4.66 -10.92 -7.22
CA LEU A 340 3.43 -11.31 -7.93
C LEU A 340 3.29 -12.83 -8.13
N SER A 341 4.38 -13.60 -8.00
CA SER A 341 4.38 -15.06 -8.07
C SER A 341 3.59 -15.73 -6.93
N ASP A 342 3.43 -15.05 -5.79
CA ASP A 342 2.73 -15.59 -4.60
C ASP A 342 1.21 -15.34 -4.63
N LEU A 343 0.70 -14.65 -5.66
CA LEU A 343 -0.74 -14.48 -5.90
C LEU A 343 -1.37 -15.68 -6.64
N ASP A 344 -0.65 -16.80 -6.72
CA ASP A 344 -1.12 -18.07 -7.26
C ASP A 344 -2.02 -18.78 -6.23
N VAL A 345 -3.27 -18.32 -6.13
CA VAL A 345 -4.34 -18.89 -5.29
C VAL A 345 -4.81 -20.27 -5.79
N ASP A 346 -4.14 -20.87 -6.77
CA ASP A 346 -4.48 -22.18 -7.33
C ASP A 346 -4.20 -23.38 -6.39
N LYS A 347 -3.80 -23.14 -5.12
CA LYS A 347 -3.69 -24.20 -4.12
C LYS A 347 -5.01 -24.61 -3.47
N GLU A 348 -6.10 -23.85 -3.61
CA GLU A 348 -7.41 -24.23 -3.05
C GLU A 348 -8.48 -24.44 -4.15
N LYS A 349 -8.36 -25.55 -4.87
CA LYS A 349 -9.52 -26.16 -5.53
C LYS A 349 -10.49 -26.68 -4.46
N LYS A 350 -11.36 -25.82 -3.92
CA LYS A 350 -12.74 -26.11 -3.44
C LYS A 350 -13.27 -25.00 -2.50
N ARG A 351 -13.92 -23.97 -3.07
CA ARG A 351 -15.18 -23.35 -2.62
C ARG A 351 -15.37 -22.04 -3.40
N GLY A 352 -16.44 -21.98 -4.20
CA GLY A 352 -16.59 -21.00 -5.27
C GLY A 352 -17.46 -19.79 -4.94
N ALA A 353 -17.41 -18.83 -5.87
CA ALA A 353 -18.57 -18.11 -6.39
C ALA A 353 -18.24 -17.77 -7.85
N ALA A 354 -18.89 -18.47 -8.79
CA ALA A 354 -18.70 -18.27 -10.22
C ALA A 354 -19.59 -17.11 -10.68
N VAL A 355 -19.00 -16.02 -11.14
CA VAL A 355 -19.72 -15.00 -11.93
C VAL A 355 -19.66 -15.46 -13.38
N THR A 356 -20.81 -15.72 -13.98
CA THR A 356 -20.93 -16.25 -15.34
C THR A 356 -20.83 -15.11 -16.34
N VAL A 357 -19.76 -15.07 -17.14
CA VAL A 357 -19.71 -14.24 -18.37
C VAL A 357 -20.20 -15.12 -19.52
N LEU A 358 -21.37 -14.80 -20.06
CA LEU A 358 -21.91 -15.47 -21.25
C LEU A 358 -21.10 -15.05 -22.48
N GLY A 359 -20.21 -15.93 -22.94
CA GLY A 359 -19.54 -15.84 -24.23
C GLY A 359 -19.35 -17.23 -24.84
N LYS A 360 -20.11 -17.56 -25.89
CA LYS A 360 -19.92 -18.80 -26.66
C LYS A 360 -18.57 -18.76 -27.37
N GLY A 361 -17.67 -19.68 -27.05
CA GLY A 361 -16.44 -19.89 -27.82
C GLY A 361 -15.54 -20.98 -27.21
N SER A 362 -15.38 -22.08 -27.92
CA SER A 362 -14.63 -23.27 -27.52
C SER A 362 -13.11 -23.09 -27.60
N GLY A 363 -12.38 -23.32 -26.50
CA GLY A 363 -10.92 -23.42 -26.45
C GLY A 363 -10.39 -23.53 -25.00
N LYS A 364 -10.40 -24.74 -24.43
CA LYS A 364 -10.11 -25.02 -23.01
C LYS A 364 -8.61 -24.94 -22.68
N VAL A 365 -8.30 -24.42 -21.48
CA VAL A 365 -7.00 -24.35 -20.76
C VAL A 365 -6.24 -23.01 -20.83
N ALA A 366 -6.05 -22.38 -22.00
CA ALA A 366 -5.38 -21.05 -22.06
C ALA A 366 -6.34 -19.89 -21.69
N GLY A 367 -7.64 -20.05 -22.00
CA GLY A 367 -8.67 -19.06 -21.69
C GLY A 367 -8.93 -18.89 -20.19
N ASP A 368 -8.87 -19.98 -19.40
CA ASP A 368 -9.20 -19.94 -17.96
C ASP A 368 -8.22 -19.09 -17.14
N ARG A 369 -6.94 -19.07 -17.53
CA ARG A 369 -5.89 -18.27 -16.87
C ARG A 369 -6.02 -16.79 -17.20
N VAL A 370 -6.38 -16.49 -18.45
CA VAL A 370 -6.66 -15.13 -18.93
C VAL A 370 -7.95 -14.61 -18.29
N ASP A 371 -9.00 -15.42 -18.18
CA ASP A 371 -10.25 -15.05 -17.50
C ASP A 371 -10.06 -14.86 -15.99
N ALA A 372 -9.27 -15.70 -15.31
CA ALA A 372 -8.93 -15.49 -13.90
C ALA A 372 -8.08 -14.22 -13.68
N THR A 373 -7.17 -13.92 -14.60
CA THR A 373 -6.34 -12.71 -14.57
C THR A 373 -7.18 -11.47 -14.88
N ILE A 374 -8.08 -11.54 -15.87
CA ILE A 374 -9.07 -10.49 -16.18
C ILE A 374 -9.99 -10.28 -14.99
N MET A 375 -10.47 -11.31 -14.31
CA MET A 375 -11.32 -11.18 -13.11
C MET A 375 -10.54 -10.60 -11.91
N LYS A 376 -9.25 -10.92 -11.76
CA LYS A 376 -8.36 -10.26 -10.79
C LYS A 376 -8.18 -8.78 -11.15
N ILE A 377 -8.01 -8.45 -12.42
CA ILE A 377 -7.89 -7.09 -12.94
C ILE A 377 -9.22 -6.34 -12.75
N VAL A 378 -10.37 -6.94 -13.04
CA VAL A 378 -11.70 -6.35 -12.81
C VAL A 378 -11.94 -6.05 -11.32
N ARG A 379 -11.50 -6.92 -10.40
CA ARG A 379 -11.52 -6.64 -8.96
C ARG A 379 -10.63 -5.45 -8.59
N ILE A 380 -9.45 -5.36 -9.21
CA ILE A 380 -8.52 -4.22 -9.14
C ILE A 380 -9.17 -2.90 -9.68
N HIS A 381 -10.36 -2.93 -10.28
CA HIS A 381 -11.13 -1.75 -10.69
C HIS A 381 -12.38 -1.46 -9.81
N ARG A 382 -12.32 -1.60 -8.48
CA ARG A 382 -13.40 -1.16 -7.56
C ARG A 382 -13.11 0.15 -6.80
N ILE A 383 -13.95 1.19 -6.90
CA ILE A 383 -13.69 2.52 -6.32
C ILE A 383 -13.41 2.42 -4.82
N GLN A 384 -12.46 3.23 -4.36
CA GLN A 384 -12.12 3.37 -2.96
C GLN A 384 -12.93 4.47 -2.28
N ASN A 385 -14.25 4.30 -2.24
CA ASN A 385 -15.13 5.06 -1.37
C ASN A 385 -15.81 4.13 -0.36
N LEU A 386 -16.39 4.71 0.69
CA LEU A 386 -17.06 3.95 1.75
C LEU A 386 -18.21 3.08 1.21
N ASP A 387 -18.91 3.56 0.18
CA ASP A 387 -20.04 2.85 -0.44
C ASP A 387 -19.61 1.57 -1.13
N LEU A 388 -18.42 1.54 -1.74
CA LEU A 388 -17.90 0.35 -2.41
C LEU A 388 -17.11 -0.55 -1.47
N PHE A 389 -16.51 0.00 -0.42
CA PHE A 389 -16.09 -0.81 0.72
C PHE A 389 -17.28 -1.64 1.23
N ALA A 390 -18.46 -1.03 1.37
CA ALA A 390 -19.69 -1.71 1.80
C ALA A 390 -20.16 -2.85 0.85
N ARG A 391 -19.72 -2.82 -0.41
CA ARG A 391 -20.13 -3.78 -1.45
C ARG A 391 -19.11 -4.89 -1.70
N ASP A 392 -17.93 -4.82 -1.09
CA ASP A 392 -16.89 -5.80 -1.35
C ASP A 392 -17.24 -7.18 -0.80
N VAL A 393 -17.49 -8.11 -1.73
CA VAL A 393 -17.72 -9.51 -1.41
C VAL A 393 -16.40 -10.27 -1.47
N ILE A 394 -15.93 -10.74 -0.32
CA ILE A 394 -14.75 -11.60 -0.20
C ILE A 394 -15.20 -12.89 0.50
N ASN A 395 -14.90 -14.03 -0.11
CA ASN A 395 -15.29 -15.35 0.37
C ASN A 395 -16.80 -15.47 0.69
N GLY A 396 -17.63 -14.86 -0.15
CA GLY A 396 -19.10 -14.88 0.00
C GLY A 396 -19.65 -13.93 1.06
N MET A 397 -18.83 -13.09 1.68
CA MET A 397 -19.26 -12.14 2.71
C MET A 397 -19.03 -10.69 2.31
N ALA A 398 -20.04 -9.85 2.58
CA ALA A 398 -19.98 -8.41 2.43
C ALA A 398 -19.97 -7.72 3.81
N PRO A 399 -19.34 -6.54 3.93
CA PRO A 399 -19.33 -5.79 5.16
C PRO A 399 -20.65 -5.06 5.43
N ILE A 400 -21.12 -5.17 6.67
CA ILE A 400 -22.22 -4.38 7.21
C ILE A 400 -21.61 -3.05 7.70
N MET A 401 -21.94 -1.95 7.04
CA MET A 401 -21.39 -0.61 7.29
C MET A 401 -22.36 0.29 8.08
N GLU A 402 -23.05 -0.30 9.06
CA GLU A 402 -24.06 0.38 9.88
C GLU A 402 -23.49 0.78 11.25
N ARG A 403 -23.71 2.03 11.67
CA ARG A 403 -23.29 2.50 13.00
C ARG A 403 -23.95 1.64 14.08
N GLY A 404 -23.13 1.06 14.96
CA GLY A 404 -23.59 0.14 16.02
C GLY A 404 -23.77 -1.31 15.55
N ASN A 405 -23.78 -1.56 14.23
CA ASN A 405 -23.94 -2.89 13.66
C ASN A 405 -22.81 -3.28 12.68
N LEU A 406 -21.63 -2.67 12.81
CA LEU A 406 -20.44 -3.03 12.02
C LEU A 406 -20.16 -4.54 12.09
N GLY A 407 -19.85 -5.18 10.96
CA GLY A 407 -19.65 -6.64 10.90
C GLY A 407 -19.62 -7.19 9.47
N LEU A 408 -19.81 -8.50 9.31
CA LEU A 408 -19.89 -9.18 8.01
C LEU A 408 -21.22 -9.92 7.89
N GLN A 409 -21.71 -10.07 6.67
CA GLN A 409 -22.86 -10.89 6.34
C GLN A 409 -22.61 -11.74 5.11
N LEU A 410 -23.17 -12.95 5.07
CA LEU A 410 -23.20 -13.76 3.86
C LEU A 410 -24.07 -13.08 2.81
N VAL A 411 -23.56 -13.01 1.58
CA VAL A 411 -24.32 -12.54 0.44
C VAL A 411 -25.15 -13.71 -0.09
N ALA A 412 -26.47 -13.51 -0.22
CA ALA A 412 -27.35 -14.52 -0.81
C ALA A 412 -26.90 -14.81 -2.26
N ALA A 413 -26.84 -16.09 -2.61
CA ALA A 413 -26.41 -16.57 -3.92
C ALA A 413 -27.40 -16.21 -5.04
#